data_AF-A0A8J5LZ29-F1
#
_entry.id   AF-A0A8J5LZ29-F1
#
_cell.length_a   1.000
_cell.length_b   1.000
_cell.length_c   1.000
_cell.angle_alpha   90.00
_cell.angle_beta   90.00
_cell.angle_gamma   90.00
#
_symmetry.space_group_name_H-M   'P 1'
#
loop_
_entity.id
_entity.type
_entity.pdbx_description
1 polymer ?
#
loop_
_entity_poly.entity_id
_entity_poly.type
_entity_poly.pdbx_seq_one_letter_code
_entity_poly.pdbx_strand_id
1 'polypeptide(L)'
;MAAVSSSFVVWFLILLLSSAIAMARGQTVQTFTYVNEGEFGPYITEYDASYRVLPVASSPFQFAFYNTTPGAFYLALRMGTVRSESLFRWVWEANRGRPVGENATFSLLSSGDLVLAEADGRVVWSTGTANRGVVGFRLLPTGNVSLRLRGPNKLVSRRSAVDGSFGIYSLVFSPGGITLYINSVAARPLAYYNYSDGLLSFSGESVTFVCEPETEDAFAWECRLIINLARPKYNATLSFLRLDVDGNLAVYTYYDPVDTQAWERTFAFFDDARGWLAGCALPSRCGELGVCEDQMCVACPSRGGLVGWSRGCAPPSLAGCKAGDTAAKYFKVEGVENFLSTYSDGEGKLKVEECRRRCSADCKCRGFLFWENESRCWLTPLLGTLSRVSNSSHVAYSILIPKLTLNVTTPDLCLLIPNEAQSAMPMFKTPFSGYSVRFSPLHED
;
A
#
# COMPACT_ATOMS: atom_id res chain seq x y z
N MET A 1 3.31 -14.03 -77.17
CA MET A 1 4.64 -13.72 -76.59
C MET A 1 4.93 -12.26 -76.88
N ALA A 2 4.74 -11.37 -75.89
CA ALA A 2 5.07 -9.96 -76.03
C ALA A 2 6.52 -9.76 -75.56
N ALA A 3 7.37 -9.23 -76.45
CA ALA A 3 8.75 -8.91 -76.13
C ALA A 3 8.77 -7.66 -75.23
N VAL A 4 9.08 -7.85 -73.95
CA VAL A 4 9.31 -6.74 -73.02
C VAL A 4 10.62 -6.08 -73.40
N SER A 5 10.56 -4.78 -73.71
CA SER A 5 11.70 -3.95 -74.08
C SER A 5 12.80 -4.00 -73.00
N SER A 6 14.05 -4.24 -73.43
CA SER A 6 15.26 -4.23 -72.59
C SER A 6 15.37 -2.99 -71.70
N SER A 7 14.92 -1.83 -72.19
CA SER A 7 14.93 -0.59 -71.39
C SER A 7 13.96 -0.64 -70.21
N PHE A 8 12.83 -1.34 -70.33
CA PHE A 8 11.84 -1.44 -69.26
C PHE A 8 12.38 -2.28 -68.08
N VAL A 9 13.14 -3.33 -68.36
CA VAL A 9 13.78 -4.18 -67.34
C VAL A 9 14.86 -3.41 -66.57
N VAL A 10 15.64 -2.58 -67.26
CA VAL A 10 16.68 -1.74 -66.63
C VAL A 10 16.07 -0.68 -65.73
N TRP A 11 15.01 0.01 -66.16
CA TRP A 11 14.30 0.98 -65.32
C TRP A 11 13.62 0.33 -64.11
N PHE A 12 13.05 -0.87 -64.28
CA PHE A 12 12.47 -1.63 -63.17
C PHE A 12 13.53 -2.08 -62.16
N LEU A 13 14.71 -2.48 -62.63
CA LEU A 13 15.86 -2.81 -61.77
C LEU A 13 16.41 -1.58 -61.03
N ILE A 14 16.47 -0.40 -61.68
CA ILE A 14 16.90 0.86 -61.03
C ILE A 14 15.88 1.31 -59.97
N LEU A 15 14.58 1.13 -60.22
CA LEU A 15 13.50 1.36 -59.23
C LEU A 15 13.53 0.36 -58.07
N LEU A 16 13.91 -0.89 -58.33
CA LEU A 16 14.13 -1.91 -57.29
C LEU A 16 15.41 -1.64 -56.48
N LEU A 17 16.48 -1.12 -57.12
CA LEU A 17 17.72 -0.71 -56.45
C LEU A 17 17.55 0.58 -55.64
N SER A 18 16.75 1.55 -56.12
CA SER A 18 16.45 2.77 -55.36
C SER A 18 15.49 2.53 -54.20
N SER A 19 14.58 1.56 -54.32
CA SER A 19 13.75 1.09 -53.19
C SER A 19 14.52 0.18 -52.21
N ALA A 20 15.57 -0.52 -52.66
CA ALA A 20 16.46 -1.28 -51.77
C ALA A 20 17.44 -0.39 -50.97
N ILE A 21 17.83 0.78 -51.50
CA ILE A 21 18.62 1.78 -50.75
C ILE A 21 17.74 2.56 -49.75
N ALA A 22 16.42 2.48 -49.88
CA ALA A 22 15.46 2.98 -48.91
C ALA A 22 15.07 1.92 -47.86
N MET A 23 16.03 1.12 -47.37
CA MET A 23 15.86 0.40 -46.10
C MET A 23 16.97 0.75 -45.12
N ALA A 24 16.52 1.09 -43.92
CA ALA A 24 17.30 1.37 -42.71
C ALA A 24 18.09 2.69 -42.70
N ARG A 25 17.39 3.83 -42.64
CA ARG A 25 17.77 4.80 -41.59
C ARG A 25 17.58 4.05 -40.28
N GLY A 26 18.63 3.42 -39.76
CA GLY A 26 18.59 2.76 -38.47
C GLY A 26 18.03 3.76 -37.46
N GLN A 27 16.88 3.46 -36.86
CA GLN A 27 16.39 4.26 -35.75
C GLN A 27 17.48 4.22 -34.69
N THR A 28 18.16 5.35 -34.49
CA THR A 28 19.15 5.49 -33.43
C THR A 28 18.40 5.40 -32.11
N VAL A 29 18.74 4.37 -31.31
CA VAL A 29 18.17 4.21 -29.97
C VAL A 29 18.60 5.43 -29.16
N GLN A 30 17.63 6.18 -28.63
CA GLN A 30 17.90 7.27 -27.72
C GLN A 30 18.44 6.66 -26.42
N THR A 31 19.70 6.93 -26.08
CA THR A 31 20.31 6.48 -24.83
C THR A 31 20.47 7.64 -23.86
N PHE A 32 20.39 7.35 -22.57
CA PHE A 32 20.74 8.29 -21.52
C PHE A 32 21.26 7.54 -20.31
N THR A 33 21.99 8.27 -19.45
CA THR A 33 22.37 7.83 -18.11
C THR A 33 22.22 9.01 -17.18
N TYR A 34 21.43 8.83 -16.12
CA TYR A 34 21.31 9.77 -15.03
C TYR A 34 21.87 9.14 -13.76
N VAL A 35 22.67 9.92 -13.02
CA VAL A 35 23.32 9.48 -11.80
C VAL A 35 22.54 10.00 -10.60
N ASN A 36 22.42 9.16 -9.56
CA ASN A 36 21.90 9.55 -8.26
C ASN A 36 22.98 10.34 -7.50
N GLU A 37 23.07 11.63 -7.78
CA GLU A 37 24.02 12.55 -7.16
C GLU A 37 23.43 13.97 -7.05
N GLY A 38 24.05 14.81 -6.23
CA GLY A 38 23.66 16.21 -6.05
C GLY A 38 22.79 16.48 -4.81
N GLU A 39 22.31 17.71 -4.73
CA GLU A 39 21.54 18.22 -3.60
C GLU A 39 20.11 17.68 -3.58
N PHE A 40 19.54 17.57 -2.37
CA PHE A 40 18.13 17.21 -2.22
C PHE A 40 17.21 18.36 -2.60
N GLY A 41 16.05 18.01 -3.12
CA GLY A 41 15.01 18.96 -3.47
C GLY A 41 14.42 19.64 -2.23
N PRO A 42 13.97 20.90 -2.35
CA PRO A 42 13.60 21.71 -1.19
C PRO A 42 12.12 21.55 -0.75
N TYR A 43 11.31 20.81 -1.50
CA TYR A 43 9.86 20.73 -1.25
C TYR A 43 9.47 19.48 -0.46
N ILE A 44 8.38 19.58 0.31
CA ILE A 44 7.85 18.46 1.07
C ILE A 44 7.35 17.35 0.14
N THR A 45 7.64 16.10 0.51
CA THR A 45 7.18 14.92 -0.21
C THR A 45 6.42 13.98 0.72
N GLU A 46 5.68 13.07 0.12
CA GLU A 46 5.02 12.00 0.84
C GLU A 46 6.05 11.18 1.63
N TYR A 47 5.71 10.90 2.89
CA TYR A 47 6.55 10.21 3.87
C TYR A 47 7.78 10.99 4.36
N ASP A 48 7.80 12.32 4.18
CA ASP A 48 8.90 13.18 4.60
C ASP A 48 10.25 12.74 3.99
N ALA A 49 10.20 12.27 2.74
CA ALA A 49 11.36 11.74 2.07
C ALA A 49 12.24 12.85 1.48
N SER A 50 13.55 12.63 1.54
CA SER A 50 14.52 13.37 0.73
C SER A 50 14.51 12.85 -0.70
N TYR A 51 14.78 13.71 -1.68
CA TYR A 51 14.67 13.34 -3.09
C TYR A 51 15.57 14.16 -4.00
N ARG A 52 15.91 13.59 -5.17
CA ARG A 52 16.67 14.20 -6.25
C ARG A 52 15.92 14.00 -7.55
N VAL A 53 15.53 15.09 -8.19
CA VAL A 53 14.76 15.03 -9.43
C VAL A 53 15.64 14.67 -10.62
N LEU A 54 15.09 13.92 -11.56
CA LEU A 54 15.72 13.60 -12.83
C LEU A 54 15.17 14.50 -13.95
N PRO A 55 15.92 14.70 -15.05
CA PRO A 55 15.46 15.48 -16.20
C PRO A 55 14.24 14.88 -16.92
N VAL A 56 13.89 13.62 -16.65
CA VAL A 56 12.70 12.99 -17.22
C VAL A 56 11.44 13.50 -16.50
N ALA A 57 10.75 14.43 -17.14
CA ALA A 57 9.53 15.05 -16.62
C ALA A 57 8.45 15.25 -17.70
N SER A 58 7.19 15.19 -17.27
CA SER A 58 6.02 15.62 -18.02
C SER A 58 4.98 16.09 -17.01
N SER A 59 4.85 17.41 -16.83
CA SER A 59 4.03 17.99 -15.74
C SER A 59 2.63 17.37 -15.69
N PRO A 60 2.14 16.97 -14.50
CA PRO A 60 2.71 17.17 -13.16
C PRO A 60 3.64 16.04 -12.69
N PHE A 61 4.12 15.19 -13.59
CA PHE A 61 4.94 14.02 -13.28
C PHE A 61 6.43 14.25 -13.50
N GLN A 62 7.27 13.66 -12.64
CA GLN A 62 8.72 13.70 -12.80
C GLN A 62 9.38 12.49 -12.15
N PHE A 63 10.40 11.93 -12.80
CA PHE A 63 11.22 10.90 -12.17
C PHE A 63 12.13 11.49 -11.11
N ALA A 64 12.36 10.74 -10.04
CA ALA A 64 13.29 11.12 -8.99
C ALA A 64 13.91 9.88 -8.35
N PHE A 65 15.11 10.05 -7.80
CA PHE A 65 15.58 9.22 -6.70
C PHE A 65 15.04 9.78 -5.41
N TYR A 66 14.56 8.93 -4.50
CA TYR A 66 14.13 9.39 -3.19
C TYR A 66 14.52 8.40 -2.10
N ASN A 67 14.65 8.88 -0.87
CA ASN A 67 14.98 8.07 0.29
C ASN A 67 14.26 8.55 1.56
N THR A 68 13.71 7.58 2.28
CA THR A 68 13.18 7.73 3.65
C THR A 68 14.19 7.24 4.69
N THR A 69 15.19 6.48 4.26
CA THR A 69 16.31 6.00 5.08
C THR A 69 17.61 6.49 4.43
N PRO A 70 18.52 7.15 5.18
CA PRO A 70 19.78 7.65 4.61
C PRO A 70 20.57 6.57 3.84
N GLY A 71 20.99 6.89 2.62
CA GLY A 71 21.76 5.98 1.76
C GLY A 71 20.97 4.88 1.04
N ALA A 72 19.65 4.77 1.27
CA ALA A 72 18.79 3.76 0.64
C ALA A 72 17.78 4.41 -0.31
N PHE A 73 18.11 4.45 -1.61
CA PHE A 73 17.33 5.16 -2.62
C PHE A 73 16.42 4.26 -3.45
N TYR A 74 15.28 4.84 -3.82
CA TYR A 74 14.32 4.26 -4.74
C TYR A 74 14.15 5.17 -5.95
N LEU A 75 14.18 4.59 -7.15
CA LEU A 75 13.78 5.28 -8.36
C LEU A 75 12.25 5.29 -8.43
N ALA A 76 11.68 6.49 -8.49
CA ALA A 76 10.24 6.69 -8.43
C ALA A 76 9.73 7.72 -9.44
N LEU A 77 8.44 7.64 -9.72
CA LEU A 77 7.68 8.69 -10.38
C LEU A 77 6.94 9.49 -9.32
N ARG A 78 7.25 10.79 -9.21
CA ARG A 78 6.45 11.71 -8.40
C ARG A 78 5.34 12.34 -9.22
N MET A 79 4.29 12.76 -8.54
CA MET A 79 3.19 13.55 -9.07
C MET A 79 2.96 14.78 -8.18
N GLY A 80 2.76 15.94 -8.81
CA GLY A 80 2.45 17.21 -8.16
C GLY A 80 3.25 18.37 -8.76
N THR A 81 2.69 19.58 -8.71
CA THR A 81 3.32 20.79 -9.24
C THR A 81 4.05 21.56 -8.14
N VAL A 82 5.07 22.34 -8.53
CA VAL A 82 5.85 23.15 -7.60
C VAL A 82 4.99 24.33 -7.12
N ARG A 83 4.18 24.11 -6.09
CA ARG A 83 3.29 25.10 -5.49
C ARG A 83 3.56 25.18 -3.99
N SER A 84 3.27 26.34 -3.40
CA SER A 84 3.51 26.58 -1.98
C SER A 84 2.69 25.57 -1.17
N GLU A 85 3.36 24.66 -0.44
CA GLU A 85 2.77 23.74 0.56
C GLU A 85 2.05 22.46 0.06
N SER A 86 1.94 22.21 -1.23
CA SER A 86 1.39 20.93 -1.73
C SER A 86 2.47 19.86 -1.88
N LEU A 87 2.37 18.77 -1.11
CA LEU A 87 3.38 17.70 -1.13
C LEU A 87 3.41 16.92 -2.46
N PHE A 88 4.59 16.40 -2.83
CA PHE A 88 4.70 15.47 -3.95
C PHE A 88 4.39 14.04 -3.51
N ARG A 89 3.51 13.34 -4.24
CA ARG A 89 3.19 11.93 -3.98
C ARG A 89 3.99 11.00 -4.88
N TRP A 90 4.40 9.87 -4.32
CA TRP A 90 5.09 8.80 -5.05
C TRP A 90 4.04 7.87 -5.68
N VAL A 91 3.87 7.96 -6.99
CA VAL A 91 2.81 7.21 -7.71
C VAL A 91 3.31 5.91 -8.35
N TRP A 92 4.63 5.76 -8.49
CA TRP A 92 5.26 4.53 -8.97
C TRP A 92 6.70 4.39 -8.46
N GLU A 93 7.18 3.16 -8.29
CA GLU A 93 8.54 2.85 -7.84
C GLU A 93 9.09 1.61 -8.57
N ALA A 94 10.36 1.65 -8.96
CA ALA A 94 11.02 0.56 -9.68
C ALA A 94 11.52 -0.56 -8.76
N ASN A 95 12.34 -0.20 -7.77
CA ASN A 95 13.20 -1.12 -7.02
C ASN A 95 12.74 -1.34 -5.57
N ARG A 96 11.43 -1.51 -5.37
CA ARG A 96 10.85 -1.76 -4.04
C ARG A 96 11.48 -2.99 -3.38
N GLY A 97 11.93 -2.83 -2.14
CA GLY A 97 12.62 -3.88 -1.37
C GLY A 97 14.08 -4.14 -1.76
N ARG A 98 14.62 -3.43 -2.77
CA ARG A 98 16.04 -3.48 -3.15
C ARG A 98 16.54 -2.05 -3.42
N PRO A 99 16.70 -1.22 -2.36
CA PRO A 99 17.20 0.14 -2.52
C PRO A 99 18.60 0.14 -3.13
N VAL A 100 18.94 1.21 -3.84
CA VAL A 100 20.28 1.46 -4.40
C VAL A 100 21.01 2.52 -3.59
N GLY A 101 22.34 2.56 -3.71
CA GLY A 101 23.19 3.53 -3.03
C GLY A 101 23.31 4.89 -3.73
N GLU A 102 24.20 5.70 -3.18
CA GLU A 102 24.74 6.89 -3.86
C GLU A 102 25.41 6.50 -5.19
N ASN A 103 25.41 7.41 -6.17
CA ASN A 103 25.97 7.20 -7.51
C ASN A 103 25.35 6.06 -8.32
N ALA A 104 24.20 5.53 -7.90
CA ALA A 104 23.40 4.62 -8.71
C ALA A 104 22.97 5.27 -10.03
N THR A 105 22.76 4.47 -11.07
CA THR A 105 22.49 4.97 -12.42
C THR A 105 21.13 4.51 -12.93
N PHE A 106 20.35 5.43 -13.49
CA PHE A 106 19.15 5.15 -14.27
C PHE A 106 19.44 5.41 -15.75
N SER A 107 19.42 4.36 -16.56
CA SER A 107 19.92 4.42 -17.94
C SER A 107 19.01 3.71 -18.94
N LEU A 108 18.88 4.27 -20.14
CA LEU A 108 18.39 3.55 -21.31
C LEU A 108 19.60 3.14 -22.17
N LEU A 109 19.83 1.84 -22.24
CA LEU A 109 20.97 1.25 -22.95
C LEU A 109 20.72 1.19 -24.45
N SER A 110 21.80 1.04 -25.23
CA SER A 110 21.73 0.85 -26.69
C SER A 110 20.97 -0.41 -27.12
N SER A 111 20.85 -1.39 -26.22
CA SER A 111 20.00 -2.58 -26.40
C SER A 111 18.50 -2.27 -26.35
N GLY A 112 18.09 -1.05 -25.95
CA GLY A 112 16.70 -0.71 -25.68
C GLY A 112 16.20 -1.18 -24.30
N ASP A 113 17.11 -1.57 -23.40
CA ASP A 113 16.77 -1.93 -22.03
C ASP A 113 16.88 -0.72 -21.10
N LEU A 114 15.85 -0.52 -20.27
CA LEU A 114 15.84 0.53 -19.26
C LEU A 114 16.25 -0.08 -17.93
N VAL A 115 17.37 0.36 -17.38
CA VAL A 115 18.03 -0.26 -16.23
C VAL A 115 18.25 0.71 -15.09
N LEU A 116 18.15 0.18 -13.88
CA LEU A 116 18.64 0.79 -12.65
C LEU A 116 19.78 -0.07 -12.11
N ALA A 117 20.96 0.51 -11.95
CA ALA A 117 22.15 -0.16 -11.47
C ALA A 117 22.81 0.59 -10.31
N GLU A 118 23.54 -0.13 -9.46
CA GLU A 118 24.42 0.45 -8.45
C GLU A 118 25.61 1.18 -9.08
N ALA A 119 26.37 1.90 -8.26
CA ALA A 119 27.61 2.56 -8.65
C ALA A 119 28.69 1.61 -9.22
N ASP A 120 28.67 0.33 -8.82
CA ASP A 120 29.58 -0.72 -9.34
C ASP A 120 29.10 -1.34 -10.66
N GLY A 121 27.95 -0.89 -11.19
CA GLY A 121 27.33 -1.40 -12.42
C GLY A 121 26.41 -2.61 -12.22
N ARG A 122 26.23 -3.12 -10.99
CA ARG A 122 25.31 -4.22 -10.71
C ARG A 122 23.87 -3.77 -10.92
N VAL A 123 23.18 -4.41 -11.87
CA VAL A 123 21.76 -4.13 -12.17
C VAL A 123 20.86 -4.61 -11.03
N VAL A 124 20.02 -3.71 -10.51
CA VAL A 124 19.04 -3.96 -9.44
C VAL A 124 17.62 -4.10 -9.98
N TRP A 125 17.31 -3.39 -11.06
CA TRP A 125 16.03 -3.46 -11.75
C TRP A 125 16.21 -3.20 -13.25
N SER A 126 15.39 -3.85 -14.08
CA SER A 126 15.39 -3.71 -15.54
C SER A 126 13.98 -3.97 -16.09
N THR A 127 13.64 -3.32 -17.21
CA THR A 127 12.40 -3.57 -17.96
C THR A 127 12.39 -4.90 -18.71
N GLY A 128 13.55 -5.53 -18.92
CA GLY A 128 13.69 -6.78 -19.68
C GLY A 128 13.39 -6.62 -21.18
N THR A 129 13.61 -5.41 -21.71
CA THR A 129 13.29 -5.04 -23.10
C THR A 129 14.49 -5.05 -24.03
N ALA A 130 15.64 -5.52 -23.55
CA ALA A 130 16.83 -5.71 -24.36
C ALA A 130 16.52 -6.42 -25.69
N ASN A 131 16.90 -5.78 -26.79
CA ASN A 131 16.76 -6.25 -28.17
C ASN A 131 15.30 -6.51 -28.61
N ARG A 132 14.30 -5.90 -27.94
CA ARG A 132 12.87 -6.01 -28.29
C ARG A 132 12.35 -4.86 -29.16
N GLY A 133 13.24 -4.13 -29.84
CA GLY A 133 12.87 -3.02 -30.74
C GLY A 133 12.49 -1.72 -30.03
N VAL A 134 12.91 -1.54 -28.76
CA VAL A 134 12.74 -0.27 -28.05
C VAL A 134 13.77 0.74 -28.56
N VAL A 135 13.30 1.87 -29.08
CA VAL A 135 14.12 2.93 -29.67
C VAL A 135 14.19 4.21 -28.84
N GLY A 136 13.43 4.29 -27.75
CA GLY A 136 13.39 5.45 -26.88
C GLY A 136 12.45 5.27 -25.69
N PHE A 137 12.51 6.24 -24.78
CA PHE A 137 11.71 6.28 -23.56
C PHE A 137 11.06 7.65 -23.43
N ARG A 138 9.74 7.67 -23.16
CA ARG A 138 8.97 8.91 -23.03
C ARG A 138 7.96 8.79 -21.90
N LEU A 139 7.98 9.77 -21.00
CA LEU A 139 6.94 9.98 -20.01
C LEU A 139 5.80 10.80 -20.64
N LEU A 140 4.58 10.30 -20.54
CA LEU A 140 3.39 10.98 -21.04
C LEU A 140 2.81 11.94 -19.98
N PRO A 141 2.05 12.99 -20.38
CA PRO A 141 1.38 13.88 -19.42
C PRO A 141 0.36 13.19 -18.52
N THR A 142 -0.11 11.99 -18.90
CA THR A 142 -0.99 11.15 -18.08
C THR A 142 -0.24 10.36 -17.00
N GLY A 143 1.10 10.46 -16.94
CA GLY A 143 1.94 9.63 -16.07
C GLY A 143 2.11 8.19 -16.56
N ASN A 144 1.45 7.79 -17.65
CA ASN A 144 1.58 6.45 -18.20
C ASN A 144 2.97 6.21 -18.80
N VAL A 145 3.55 5.07 -18.41
CA VAL A 145 4.75 4.48 -19.01
C VAL A 145 4.33 3.10 -19.53
N SER A 146 4.30 2.89 -20.85
CA SER A 146 3.72 1.69 -21.46
C SER A 146 4.75 0.64 -21.84
N LEU A 147 4.57 -0.59 -21.31
CA LEU A 147 5.06 -1.85 -21.90
C LEU A 147 4.03 -2.95 -21.56
N ARG A 148 3.52 -3.68 -22.56
CA ARG A 148 2.58 -4.82 -22.37
C ARG A 148 2.96 -6.02 -23.22
N LEU A 149 2.71 -7.19 -22.62
CA LEU A 149 2.17 -8.41 -23.25
C LEU A 149 1.68 -9.41 -22.17
N ARG A 150 2.07 -9.24 -20.89
CA ARG A 150 1.58 -9.97 -19.68
C ARG A 150 1.77 -9.10 -18.42
N GLY A 151 0.94 -8.07 -18.25
CA GLY A 151 1.09 -7.09 -17.16
C GLY A 151 0.84 -7.66 -15.75
N PRO A 152 1.28 -6.95 -14.69
CA PRO A 152 1.05 -7.38 -13.31
C PRO A 152 -0.45 -7.45 -13.00
N ASN A 153 -0.90 -8.55 -12.41
CA ASN A 153 -2.29 -8.79 -11.99
C ASN A 153 -2.50 -8.50 -10.49
N LYS A 154 -1.58 -7.76 -9.87
CA LYS A 154 -1.51 -7.58 -8.42
C LYS A 154 -1.01 -6.19 -8.07
N LEU A 155 -1.70 -5.53 -7.14
CA LEU A 155 -1.24 -4.33 -6.44
C LEU A 155 -0.83 -4.73 -5.02
N VAL A 156 0.29 -4.22 -4.52
CA VAL A 156 0.83 -4.55 -3.20
C VAL A 156 1.11 -3.27 -2.42
N SER A 157 0.63 -3.22 -1.18
CA SER A 157 0.81 -2.07 -0.30
C SER A 157 2.29 -1.83 0.03
N ARG A 158 2.62 -0.66 0.56
CA ARG A 158 3.87 -0.43 1.28
C ARG A 158 3.87 -1.17 2.62
N ARG A 159 5.06 -1.51 3.11
CA ARG A 159 5.21 -2.07 4.45
C ARG A 159 4.86 -1.05 5.52
N SER A 160 5.32 0.18 5.34
CA SER A 160 4.96 1.31 6.20
C SER A 160 5.17 2.63 5.46
N ALA A 161 4.90 3.75 6.13
CA ALA A 161 5.26 5.08 5.63
C ALA A 161 6.77 5.22 5.40
N VAL A 162 7.59 4.64 6.28
CA VAL A 162 9.06 4.77 6.23
C VAL A 162 9.69 3.69 5.36
N ASP A 163 9.13 2.48 5.33
CA ASP A 163 9.64 1.36 4.55
C ASP A 163 8.79 1.12 3.29
N GLY A 164 9.38 1.49 2.14
CA GLY A 164 8.81 1.29 0.82
C GLY A 164 8.83 -0.14 0.28
N SER A 165 9.40 -1.10 1.02
CA SER A 165 9.34 -2.52 0.67
C SER A 165 7.90 -3.04 0.57
N PHE A 166 7.74 -4.24 0.02
CA PHE A 166 6.42 -4.87 -0.11
C PHE A 166 5.81 -5.11 1.27
N GLY A 167 4.62 -4.54 1.47
CA GLY A 167 3.79 -4.76 2.65
C GLY A 167 3.03 -6.08 2.59
N ILE A 168 2.18 -6.29 3.58
CA ILE A 168 1.40 -7.53 3.70
C ILE A 168 0.12 -7.51 2.89
N TYR A 169 -0.42 -6.35 2.52
CA TYR A 169 -1.69 -6.28 1.81
C TYR A 169 -1.51 -6.39 0.31
N SER A 170 -2.41 -7.12 -0.35
CA SER A 170 -2.46 -7.12 -1.80
C SER A 170 -3.85 -7.22 -2.37
N LEU A 171 -4.06 -6.51 -3.48
CA LEU A 171 -5.22 -6.63 -4.34
C LEU A 171 -4.82 -7.51 -5.52
N VAL A 172 -5.53 -8.62 -5.72
CA VAL A 172 -5.25 -9.58 -6.78
C VAL A 172 -6.43 -9.65 -7.73
N PHE A 173 -6.13 -9.53 -9.02
CA PHE A 173 -7.06 -9.76 -10.11
C PHE A 173 -7.15 -11.27 -10.40
N SER A 174 -8.36 -11.81 -10.47
CA SER A 174 -8.65 -13.21 -10.78
C SER A 174 -9.83 -13.34 -11.75
N PRO A 175 -9.96 -14.48 -12.47
CA PRO A 175 -11.15 -14.73 -13.27
C PRO A 175 -12.41 -14.65 -12.40
N GLY A 176 -13.28 -13.68 -12.70
CA GLY A 176 -14.52 -13.44 -11.96
C GLY A 176 -14.47 -12.24 -11.00
N GLY A 177 -13.32 -11.64 -10.72
CA GLY A 177 -13.29 -10.44 -9.89
C GLY A 177 -11.97 -10.09 -9.21
N ILE A 178 -12.04 -9.14 -8.29
CA ILE A 178 -10.92 -8.68 -7.45
C ILE A 178 -11.05 -9.26 -6.05
N THR A 179 -9.93 -9.69 -5.46
CA THR A 179 -9.86 -10.15 -4.07
C THR A 179 -8.75 -9.40 -3.34
N LEU A 180 -9.02 -8.98 -2.09
CA LEU A 180 -8.03 -8.38 -1.21
C LEU A 180 -7.52 -9.41 -0.21
N TYR A 181 -6.20 -9.47 -0.05
CA TYR A 181 -5.51 -10.45 0.78
C TYR A 181 -4.57 -9.82 1.79
N ILE A 182 -4.50 -10.43 2.97
CA ILE A 182 -3.42 -10.28 3.93
C ILE A 182 -2.42 -11.42 3.72
N ASN A 183 -1.22 -11.09 3.28
CA ASN A 183 -0.13 -12.02 2.98
C ASN A 183 0.80 -12.18 4.18
N SER A 184 1.61 -13.24 4.18
CA SER A 184 2.73 -13.43 5.12
C SER A 184 2.35 -13.59 6.60
N VAL A 185 1.06 -13.62 6.95
CA VAL A 185 0.57 -13.86 8.32
C VAL A 185 0.26 -15.35 8.54
N ALA A 186 -0.18 -16.05 7.50
CA ALA A 186 -0.49 -17.47 7.51
C ALA A 186 0.21 -18.20 6.34
N ALA A 187 0.17 -19.53 6.35
CA ALA A 187 0.71 -20.34 5.24
C ALA A 187 0.00 -20.07 3.90
N ARG A 188 -1.28 -19.68 3.96
CA ARG A 188 -2.06 -19.22 2.81
C ARG A 188 -2.51 -17.78 3.05
N PRO A 189 -2.50 -16.89 2.04
CA PRO A 189 -3.04 -15.54 2.18
C PRO A 189 -4.48 -15.56 2.67
N LEU A 190 -4.81 -14.69 3.62
CA LEU A 190 -6.16 -14.56 4.16
C LEU A 190 -6.93 -13.54 3.35
N ALA A 191 -8.03 -13.95 2.72
CA ALA A 191 -8.92 -13.02 2.04
C ALA A 191 -9.67 -12.19 3.10
N TYR A 192 -9.63 -10.87 2.97
CA TYR A 192 -10.43 -9.96 3.80
C TYR A 192 -11.49 -9.19 3.00
N TYR A 193 -11.53 -9.46 1.70
CA TYR A 193 -12.61 -9.10 0.79
C TYR A 193 -12.48 -9.97 -0.45
N ASN A 194 -13.58 -10.49 -0.98
CA ASN A 194 -13.60 -11.19 -2.26
C ASN A 194 -14.79 -10.72 -3.12
N TYR A 195 -14.77 -11.08 -4.40
CA TYR A 195 -15.82 -10.72 -5.35
C TYR A 195 -17.12 -11.54 -5.21
N SER A 196 -17.24 -12.43 -4.23
CA SER A 196 -18.45 -13.29 -4.13
C SER A 196 -19.70 -12.51 -3.73
N ASP A 197 -19.53 -11.30 -3.20
CA ASP A 197 -20.63 -10.34 -2.97
C ASP A 197 -21.12 -9.66 -4.26
N GLY A 198 -20.41 -9.83 -5.38
CA GLY A 198 -20.72 -9.25 -6.69
C GLY A 198 -20.16 -7.84 -6.93
N LEU A 199 -19.70 -7.11 -5.91
CA LEU A 199 -19.38 -5.68 -6.03
C LEU A 199 -18.11 -5.44 -6.86
N LEU A 200 -17.06 -6.23 -6.65
CA LEU A 200 -15.85 -6.21 -7.49
C LEU A 200 -15.77 -7.42 -8.43
N SER A 201 -16.92 -7.93 -8.88
CA SER A 201 -17.03 -9.00 -9.87
C SER A 201 -17.07 -8.44 -11.29
N PHE A 202 -16.37 -9.09 -12.22
CA PHE A 202 -16.40 -8.76 -13.65
C PHE A 202 -15.91 -9.96 -14.49
N SER A 203 -16.30 -10.01 -15.76
CA SER A 203 -16.06 -11.14 -16.68
C SER A 203 -14.95 -10.88 -17.72
N GLY A 204 -14.03 -9.95 -17.44
CA GLY A 204 -13.00 -9.51 -18.39
C GLY A 204 -11.58 -10.00 -18.10
N GLU A 205 -10.67 -9.79 -19.06
CA GLU A 205 -9.23 -10.10 -18.92
C GLU A 205 -8.40 -8.91 -18.40
N SER A 206 -8.98 -7.71 -18.39
CA SER A 206 -8.34 -6.52 -17.85
C SER A 206 -9.37 -5.56 -17.26
N VAL A 207 -8.91 -4.79 -16.29
CA VAL A 207 -9.68 -3.72 -15.65
C VAL A 207 -8.84 -2.45 -15.69
N THR A 208 -9.49 -1.32 -15.95
CA THR A 208 -8.82 -0.02 -16.06
C THR A 208 -9.44 0.94 -15.07
N PHE A 209 -8.60 1.55 -14.25
CA PHE A 209 -9.03 2.69 -13.44
C PHE A 209 -9.08 3.93 -14.34
N VAL A 210 -10.24 4.58 -14.42
CA VAL A 210 -10.48 5.73 -15.28
C VAL A 210 -11.26 6.79 -14.52
N CYS A 211 -10.94 8.07 -14.74
CA CYS A 211 -11.73 9.20 -14.25
C CYS A 211 -12.16 10.05 -15.43
N GLU A 212 -13.46 10.17 -15.64
CA GLU A 212 -14.07 10.84 -16.80
C GLU A 212 -15.16 11.82 -16.33
N PRO A 213 -15.45 12.88 -17.10
CA PRO A 213 -16.56 13.75 -16.78
C PRO A 213 -17.89 13.00 -16.95
N GLU A 214 -18.84 13.23 -16.05
CA GLU A 214 -20.17 12.59 -16.12
C GLU A 214 -21.00 13.09 -17.30
N THR A 215 -20.82 14.36 -17.64
CA THR A 215 -21.51 15.06 -18.71
C THR A 215 -20.52 15.89 -19.51
N GLU A 216 -20.93 16.36 -20.69
CA GLU A 216 -20.11 17.24 -21.53
C GLU A 216 -19.70 18.54 -20.81
N ASP A 217 -20.54 19.03 -19.90
CA ASP A 217 -20.26 20.23 -19.09
C ASP A 217 -19.16 20.01 -18.02
N ALA A 218 -18.81 18.76 -17.71
CA ALA A 218 -17.74 18.38 -16.79
C ALA A 218 -17.82 18.97 -15.37
N PHE A 219 -19.02 19.26 -14.86
CA PHE A 219 -19.25 19.74 -13.48
C PHE A 219 -18.95 18.68 -12.41
N ALA A 220 -19.07 17.40 -12.78
CA ALA A 220 -18.75 16.27 -11.93
C ALA A 220 -17.97 15.24 -12.73
N TRP A 221 -17.08 14.55 -12.03
CA TRP A 221 -16.23 13.51 -12.57
C TRP A 221 -16.50 12.21 -11.85
N GLU A 222 -16.42 11.12 -12.58
CA GLU A 222 -16.65 9.78 -12.07
C GLU A 222 -15.38 8.96 -12.23
N CYS A 223 -14.80 8.55 -11.09
CA CYS A 223 -13.65 7.68 -11.04
C CYS A 223 -14.10 6.23 -10.84
N ARG A 224 -13.82 5.37 -11.83
CA ARG A 224 -14.32 4.00 -11.93
C ARG A 224 -13.17 3.02 -12.07
N LEU A 225 -13.33 1.84 -11.48
CA LEU A 225 -12.50 0.68 -11.77
C LEU A 225 -13.33 -0.44 -12.40
N ILE A 226 -14.34 -0.88 -11.65
CA ILE A 226 -15.43 -1.77 -12.08
C ILE A 226 -16.75 -1.08 -11.75
N ILE A 227 -16.79 -0.58 -10.51
CA ILE A 227 -17.83 0.26 -9.96
C ILE A 227 -17.32 1.70 -9.85
N ASN A 228 -18.26 2.60 -9.57
CA ASN A 228 -17.98 3.98 -9.19
C ASN A 228 -17.30 4.01 -7.83
N LEU A 229 -16.06 4.52 -7.80
CA LEU A 229 -15.29 4.68 -6.57
C LEU A 229 -15.43 6.10 -6.04
N ALA A 230 -15.27 7.11 -6.88
CA ALA A 230 -15.37 8.50 -6.44
C ALA A 230 -16.18 9.36 -7.40
N ARG A 231 -16.81 10.40 -6.86
CA ARG A 231 -17.53 11.42 -7.62
C ARG A 231 -17.08 12.86 -7.28
N PRO A 232 -15.85 13.28 -7.65
CA PRO A 232 -15.39 14.65 -7.41
C PRO A 232 -16.20 15.68 -8.21
N LYS A 233 -16.34 16.90 -7.66
CA LYS A 233 -17.02 18.04 -8.31
C LYS A 233 -16.05 18.90 -9.13
N TYR A 234 -14.95 18.33 -9.57
CA TYR A 234 -13.84 19.00 -10.22
C TYR A 234 -13.05 18.00 -11.06
N ASN A 235 -12.17 18.51 -11.94
CA ASN A 235 -11.37 17.68 -12.83
C ASN A 235 -10.56 16.64 -12.04
N ALA A 236 -10.88 15.36 -12.26
CA ALA A 236 -10.28 14.24 -11.56
C ALA A 236 -9.35 13.40 -12.45
N THR A 237 -8.95 13.89 -13.64
CA THR A 237 -7.99 13.18 -14.52
C THR A 237 -6.67 12.86 -13.83
N LEU A 238 -6.26 13.73 -12.92
CA LEU A 238 -5.09 13.56 -12.07
C LEU A 238 -5.45 12.75 -10.81
N SER A 239 -5.87 11.50 -11.02
CA SER A 239 -6.18 10.56 -9.95
C SER A 239 -5.40 9.26 -10.08
N PHE A 240 -5.11 8.62 -8.95
CA PHE A 240 -4.58 7.28 -8.93
C PHE A 240 -5.25 6.42 -7.86
N LEU A 241 -5.30 5.12 -8.14
CA LEU A 241 -5.78 4.10 -7.21
C LEU A 241 -4.58 3.50 -6.47
N ARG A 242 -4.68 3.36 -5.15
CA ARG A 242 -3.62 2.80 -4.31
C ARG A 242 -4.18 1.87 -3.24
N LEU A 243 -3.48 0.76 -3.01
CA LEU A 243 -3.67 -0.04 -1.81
C LEU A 243 -2.73 0.50 -0.73
N ASP A 244 -3.30 1.17 0.26
CA ASP A 244 -2.55 1.84 1.31
C ASP A 244 -1.93 0.87 2.32
N VAL A 245 -1.04 1.39 3.16
CA VAL A 245 -0.30 0.63 4.19
C VAL A 245 -1.20 -0.07 5.20
N ASP A 246 -2.42 0.45 5.38
CA ASP A 246 -3.45 -0.11 6.26
C ASP A 246 -4.28 -1.21 5.57
N GLY A 247 -4.09 -1.44 4.27
CA GLY A 247 -4.86 -2.40 3.49
C GLY A 247 -6.16 -1.84 2.91
N ASN A 248 -6.40 -0.53 3.02
CA ASN A 248 -7.54 0.11 2.38
C ASN A 248 -7.23 0.43 0.91
N LEU A 249 -8.22 0.26 0.03
CA LEU A 249 -8.10 0.65 -1.37
C LEU A 249 -8.64 2.07 -1.51
N ALA A 250 -7.78 3.03 -1.84
CA ALA A 250 -8.10 4.44 -1.87
C ALA A 250 -7.86 5.07 -3.24
N VAL A 251 -8.67 6.09 -3.55
CA VAL A 251 -8.44 7.00 -4.67
C VAL A 251 -7.91 8.31 -4.10
N TYR A 252 -6.81 8.77 -4.68
CA TYR A 252 -6.24 10.07 -4.42
C TYR A 252 -6.36 10.92 -5.68
N THR A 253 -6.89 12.12 -5.53
CA THR A 253 -7.08 13.07 -6.63
C THR A 253 -6.31 14.35 -6.35
N TYR A 254 -5.60 14.84 -7.36
CA TYR A 254 -4.87 16.10 -7.33
C TYR A 254 -5.67 17.19 -8.03
N TYR A 255 -6.10 18.19 -7.28
CA TYR A 255 -6.76 19.38 -7.80
C TYR A 255 -5.69 20.44 -8.10
N ASP A 256 -5.18 20.42 -9.34
CA ASP A 256 -4.12 21.31 -9.77
C ASP A 256 -4.47 22.80 -9.93
N PRO A 257 -5.70 23.32 -9.74
CA PRO A 257 -5.94 24.77 -9.73
C PRO A 257 -5.53 25.46 -8.43
N VAL A 258 -5.48 24.77 -7.28
CA VAL A 258 -5.16 25.39 -5.97
C VAL A 258 -3.67 25.33 -5.62
N ASP A 259 -3.21 26.26 -4.78
CA ASP A 259 -1.81 26.33 -4.36
C ASP A 259 -1.50 25.45 -3.15
N THR A 260 -2.41 25.41 -2.18
CA THR A 260 -2.29 24.61 -0.95
C THR A 260 -3.35 23.50 -0.93
N GLN A 261 -3.08 22.42 -0.18
CA GLN A 261 -4.03 21.32 0.03
C GLN A 261 -4.61 20.70 -1.27
N ALA A 262 -3.81 20.67 -2.35
CA ALA A 262 -4.24 20.18 -3.66
C ALA A 262 -4.58 18.67 -3.69
N TRP A 263 -4.16 17.91 -2.68
CA TRP A 263 -4.43 16.47 -2.60
C TRP A 263 -5.66 16.17 -1.76
N GLU A 264 -6.58 15.40 -2.32
CA GLU A 264 -7.71 14.83 -1.59
C GLU A 264 -7.67 13.30 -1.66
N ARG A 265 -7.91 12.62 -0.52
CA ARG A 265 -8.33 11.22 -0.53
C ARG A 265 -9.82 11.19 -0.86
N THR A 266 -10.16 11.14 -2.14
CA THR A 266 -11.54 11.27 -2.64
C THR A 266 -12.39 10.04 -2.35
N PHE A 267 -11.75 8.88 -2.18
CA PHE A 267 -12.41 7.62 -1.83
C PHE A 267 -11.51 6.71 -1.00
N ALA A 268 -12.14 5.91 -0.15
CA ALA A 268 -11.54 4.74 0.47
C ALA A 268 -12.60 3.63 0.55
N PHE A 269 -12.22 2.40 0.22
CA PHE A 269 -13.16 1.28 0.06
C PHE A 269 -13.85 0.91 1.37
N PHE A 270 -13.09 0.91 2.45
CA PHE A 270 -13.60 0.78 3.82
C PHE A 270 -13.63 2.15 4.48
N ASP A 271 -14.77 2.83 4.44
CA ASP A 271 -14.92 4.20 4.91
C ASP A 271 -16.36 4.49 5.30
N ASP A 272 -16.53 5.27 6.35
CA ASP A 272 -17.82 5.46 7.02
C ASP A 272 -18.75 6.41 6.25
N ALA A 273 -18.17 7.29 5.43
CA ALA A 273 -18.90 8.34 4.73
C ALA A 273 -19.00 8.07 3.23
N ARG A 274 -17.90 7.61 2.61
CA ARG A 274 -17.78 7.50 1.15
C ARG A 274 -17.42 6.10 0.67
N GLY A 275 -17.26 5.14 1.58
CA GLY A 275 -16.85 3.78 1.25
C GLY A 275 -18.01 2.90 0.82
N TRP A 276 -17.68 1.82 0.13
CA TRP A 276 -18.65 0.76 -0.19
C TRP A 276 -18.90 -0.15 0.99
N LEU A 277 -17.89 -0.32 1.86
CA LEU A 277 -18.00 -1.06 3.10
C LEU A 277 -17.74 -0.15 4.29
N ALA A 278 -18.39 -0.47 5.40
CA ALA A 278 -18.15 0.13 6.71
C ALA A 278 -16.66 0.13 7.08
N GLY A 279 -16.17 1.19 7.73
CA GLY A 279 -14.80 1.27 8.22
C GLY A 279 -14.43 0.13 9.17
N CYS A 280 -15.36 -0.37 9.98
CA CYS A 280 -15.13 -1.54 10.84
C CYS A 280 -14.82 -2.84 10.06
N ALA A 281 -15.22 -2.96 8.79
CA ALA A 281 -14.90 -4.13 7.97
C ALA A 281 -13.42 -4.17 7.56
N LEU A 282 -12.68 -3.06 7.68
CA LEU A 282 -11.23 -3.04 7.46
C LEU A 282 -10.51 -3.77 8.60
N PRO A 283 -9.74 -4.84 8.31
CA PRO A 283 -9.08 -5.66 9.34
C PRO A 283 -8.13 -4.89 10.26
N SER A 284 -7.57 -3.78 9.79
CA SER A 284 -6.59 -2.96 10.51
C SER A 284 -7.20 -1.78 11.28
N ARG A 285 -8.49 -1.46 11.07
CA ARG A 285 -9.15 -0.26 11.62
C ARG A 285 -8.92 -0.06 13.12
N CYS A 286 -9.08 -1.12 13.91
CA CYS A 286 -8.90 -1.07 15.37
C CYS A 286 -7.68 -1.85 15.86
N GLY A 287 -6.68 -2.06 15.00
CA GLY A 287 -5.47 -2.81 15.31
C GLY A 287 -5.67 -4.32 15.20
N GLU A 288 -4.87 -5.09 15.94
CA GLU A 288 -4.84 -6.55 15.81
C GLU A 288 -5.97 -7.28 16.57
N LEU A 289 -6.68 -6.58 17.47
CA LEU A 289 -7.67 -7.17 18.37
C LEU A 289 -8.78 -6.21 18.84
N GLY A 290 -8.83 -4.97 18.35
CA GLY A 290 -9.79 -3.98 18.85
C GLY A 290 -11.24 -4.26 18.44
N VAL A 291 -12.18 -3.94 19.32
CA VAL A 291 -13.63 -4.00 19.04
C VAL A 291 -14.07 -2.69 18.39
N CYS A 292 -14.78 -2.82 17.27
CA CYS A 292 -15.33 -1.72 16.49
C CYS A 292 -16.85 -1.73 16.56
N GLU A 293 -17.44 -0.60 16.95
CA GLU A 293 -18.88 -0.41 17.10
C GLU A 293 -19.21 0.99 16.60
N ASP A 294 -20.26 1.11 15.78
CA ASP A 294 -20.64 2.37 15.14
C ASP A 294 -19.48 3.11 14.47
N GLN A 295 -18.64 2.34 13.75
CA GLN A 295 -17.43 2.81 13.06
C GLN A 295 -16.31 3.36 13.95
N MET A 296 -16.43 3.21 15.27
CA MET A 296 -15.45 3.66 16.25
C MET A 296 -14.78 2.48 16.94
N CYS A 297 -13.49 2.63 17.24
CA CYS A 297 -12.78 1.66 18.06
C CYS A 297 -13.10 1.92 19.54
N VAL A 298 -13.98 1.09 20.11
CA VAL A 298 -14.56 1.35 21.43
C VAL A 298 -13.88 0.58 22.55
N ALA A 299 -13.34 -0.61 22.27
CA ALA A 299 -12.76 -1.45 23.31
C ALA A 299 -11.56 -2.27 22.84
N CYS A 300 -10.76 -2.71 23.81
CA CYS A 300 -9.70 -3.68 23.65
C CYS A 300 -9.92 -4.86 24.61
N PRO A 301 -10.00 -6.10 24.11
CA PRO A 301 -9.98 -7.31 24.93
C PRO A 301 -8.74 -7.40 25.83
N SER A 302 -8.97 -7.66 27.11
CA SER A 302 -7.91 -7.82 28.11
C SER A 302 -8.23 -8.93 29.11
N ARG A 303 -7.29 -9.23 30.02
CA ARG A 303 -7.54 -10.21 31.10
C ARG A 303 -8.67 -9.81 32.04
N GLY A 304 -8.86 -8.50 32.26
CA GLY A 304 -9.83 -7.96 33.20
C GLY A 304 -11.19 -7.63 32.58
N GLY A 305 -11.42 -8.01 31.32
CA GLY A 305 -12.58 -7.55 30.56
C GLY A 305 -12.20 -6.70 29.35
N LEU A 306 -13.21 -6.07 28.78
CA LEU A 306 -13.03 -5.03 27.77
C LEU A 306 -12.56 -3.73 28.45
N VAL A 307 -11.42 -3.20 28.00
CA VAL A 307 -10.91 -1.88 28.43
C VAL A 307 -11.04 -0.89 27.28
N GLY A 308 -10.92 0.41 27.58
CA GLY A 308 -10.93 1.44 26.53
C GLY A 308 -9.88 1.18 25.44
N TRP A 309 -10.26 1.43 24.19
CA TRP A 309 -9.36 1.21 23.07
C TRP A 309 -8.16 2.18 23.08
N SER A 310 -7.02 1.70 22.60
CA SER A 310 -5.85 2.52 22.29
C SER A 310 -5.11 1.95 21.09
N ARG A 311 -4.20 2.74 20.50
CA ARG A 311 -3.31 2.27 19.42
C ARG A 311 -2.46 1.06 19.79
N GLY A 312 -2.25 0.81 21.09
CA GLY A 312 -1.54 -0.36 21.60
C GLY A 312 -2.41 -1.62 21.74
N CYS A 313 -3.65 -1.60 21.26
CA CYS A 313 -4.54 -2.77 21.34
C CYS A 313 -4.04 -3.91 20.45
N ALA A 314 -3.35 -4.86 21.06
CA ALA A 314 -2.79 -6.02 20.41
C ALA A 314 -2.86 -7.25 21.32
N PRO A 315 -2.99 -8.46 20.74
CA PRO A 315 -2.90 -9.69 21.52
C PRO A 315 -1.51 -9.81 22.15
N PRO A 316 -1.38 -10.38 23.35
CA PRO A 316 -0.08 -10.56 24.00
C PRO A 316 0.88 -11.38 23.14
N SER A 317 2.18 -11.11 23.27
CA SER A 317 3.24 -11.80 22.52
C SER A 317 3.42 -13.24 23.02
N LEU A 318 3.27 -14.23 22.14
CA LEU A 318 3.42 -15.68 22.42
C LEU A 318 4.88 -16.13 22.59
N ALA A 319 5.75 -15.27 23.13
CA ALA A 319 7.15 -15.60 23.40
C ALA A 319 7.22 -16.78 24.41
N GLY A 320 7.82 -17.90 23.98
CA GLY A 320 7.93 -19.12 24.79
C GLY A 320 6.76 -20.09 24.68
N CYS A 321 5.88 -19.94 23.67
CA CYS A 321 4.81 -20.91 23.40
C CYS A 321 5.36 -22.33 23.26
N LYS A 322 4.81 -23.25 24.07
CA LYS A 322 5.03 -24.69 23.94
C LYS A 322 3.75 -25.29 23.36
N ALA A 323 3.87 -25.93 22.20
CA ALA A 323 2.73 -26.57 21.55
C ALA A 323 2.07 -27.58 22.52
N GLY A 324 0.78 -27.39 22.79
CA GLY A 324 0.02 -28.24 23.72
C GLY A 324 0.08 -27.82 25.19
N ASP A 325 0.63 -26.65 25.52
CA ASP A 325 0.52 -26.08 26.86
C ASP A 325 -0.94 -25.69 27.16
N THR A 326 -1.55 -26.39 28.11
CA THR A 326 -2.96 -26.22 28.52
C THR A 326 -3.21 -24.96 29.34
N ALA A 327 -2.16 -24.16 29.61
CA ALA A 327 -2.25 -22.93 30.40
C ALA A 327 -2.77 -21.69 29.63
N ALA A 328 -3.01 -21.79 28.32
CA ALA A 328 -3.54 -20.68 27.52
C ALA A 328 -4.95 -20.31 27.99
N LYS A 329 -5.08 -19.15 28.64
CA LYS A 329 -6.39 -18.57 28.96
C LYS A 329 -6.93 -17.84 27.73
N TYR A 330 -8.24 -17.73 27.62
CA TYR A 330 -8.86 -16.97 26.54
C TYR A 330 -9.86 -15.98 27.10
N PHE A 331 -10.00 -14.85 26.41
CA PHE A 331 -11.08 -13.91 26.65
C PHE A 331 -12.14 -14.05 25.56
N LYS A 332 -13.40 -14.29 25.97
CA LYS A 332 -14.57 -14.34 25.08
C LYS A 332 -15.09 -12.93 24.85
N VAL A 333 -15.19 -12.52 23.60
CA VAL A 333 -15.89 -11.31 23.17
C VAL A 333 -17.17 -11.77 22.49
N GLU A 334 -18.32 -11.30 22.97
CA GLU A 334 -19.64 -11.68 22.47
C GLU A 334 -20.19 -10.67 21.47
N GLY A 335 -20.99 -11.15 20.53
CA GLY A 335 -21.64 -10.32 19.51
C GLY A 335 -20.63 -9.64 18.59
N VAL A 336 -19.65 -10.40 18.10
CA VAL A 336 -18.63 -9.88 17.18
C VAL A 336 -18.32 -10.81 16.01
N GLU A 337 -17.98 -10.21 14.88
CA GLU A 337 -17.49 -10.86 13.68
C GLU A 337 -16.21 -10.20 13.18
N ASN A 338 -15.52 -10.84 12.23
CA ASN A 338 -14.43 -10.21 11.50
C ASN A 338 -14.41 -10.64 10.03
N PHE A 339 -13.43 -10.13 9.28
CA PHE A 339 -13.24 -10.44 7.87
C PHE A 339 -13.14 -11.94 7.54
N LEU A 340 -12.70 -12.79 8.47
CA LEU A 340 -12.58 -14.23 8.22
C LEU A 340 -13.96 -14.89 8.18
N SER A 341 -14.83 -14.58 9.13
CA SER A 341 -16.17 -15.16 9.16
C SER A 341 -17.04 -14.67 8.00
N THR A 342 -16.73 -13.50 7.43
CA THR A 342 -17.41 -12.96 6.25
C THR A 342 -16.95 -13.61 4.94
N TYR A 343 -15.65 -13.85 4.77
CA TYR A 343 -15.08 -14.26 3.47
C TYR A 343 -14.46 -15.67 3.47
N SER A 344 -14.61 -16.42 4.56
CA SER A 344 -14.19 -17.81 4.66
C SER A 344 -15.28 -18.63 5.33
N ASP A 345 -15.49 -19.85 4.83
CA ASP A 345 -16.45 -20.78 5.41
C ASP A 345 -16.07 -21.21 6.83
N GLY A 346 -14.79 -21.31 7.15
CA GLY A 346 -14.35 -21.91 8.42
C GLY A 346 -14.75 -23.38 8.55
N GLU A 347 -14.38 -23.99 9.66
CA GLU A 347 -14.55 -25.42 9.91
C GLU A 347 -15.82 -25.69 10.71
N GLY A 348 -16.74 -26.48 10.14
CA GLY A 348 -18.01 -26.84 10.79
C GLY A 348 -17.97 -28.14 11.60
N LYS A 349 -19.04 -28.38 12.38
CA LYS A 349 -19.25 -29.58 13.22
C LYS A 349 -18.22 -29.73 14.35
N LEU A 350 -17.72 -28.62 14.89
CA LEU A 350 -16.76 -28.61 15.99
C LEU A 350 -17.39 -28.05 17.26
N LYS A 351 -17.03 -28.64 18.41
CA LYS A 351 -17.31 -28.03 19.72
C LYS A 351 -16.29 -26.92 19.98
N VAL A 352 -16.68 -25.88 20.69
CA VAL A 352 -15.80 -24.75 21.04
C VAL A 352 -14.50 -25.20 21.72
N GLU A 353 -14.55 -26.23 22.55
CA GLU A 353 -13.37 -26.78 23.24
C GLU A 353 -12.38 -27.45 22.29
N GLU A 354 -12.85 -28.02 21.17
CA GLU A 354 -11.96 -28.59 20.17
C GLU A 354 -11.22 -27.48 19.40
N CYS A 355 -11.91 -26.38 19.09
CA CYS A 355 -11.28 -25.19 18.51
C CYS A 355 -10.24 -24.58 19.44
N ARG A 356 -10.59 -24.44 20.72
CA ARG A 356 -9.68 -23.98 21.77
C ARG A 356 -8.42 -24.85 21.82
N ARG A 357 -8.59 -26.18 21.90
CA ARG A 357 -7.49 -27.14 21.94
C ARG A 357 -6.58 -27.02 20.72
N ARG A 358 -7.15 -26.93 19.52
CA ARG A 358 -6.39 -26.78 18.27
C ARG A 358 -5.63 -25.46 18.20
N CYS A 359 -6.24 -24.35 18.62
CA CYS A 359 -5.57 -23.07 18.70
C CYS A 359 -4.42 -23.09 19.73
N SER A 360 -4.63 -23.69 20.91
CA SER A 360 -3.59 -23.83 21.93
C SER A 360 -2.43 -24.73 21.49
N ALA A 361 -2.67 -25.65 20.57
CA ALA A 361 -1.64 -26.51 19.99
C ALA A 361 -0.78 -25.80 18.92
N ASP A 362 -1.29 -24.72 18.30
CA ASP A 362 -0.60 -23.97 17.26
C ASP A 362 -0.08 -22.63 17.80
N CYS A 363 1.24 -22.53 17.95
CA CYS A 363 1.90 -21.31 18.42
C CYS A 363 1.77 -20.10 17.47
N LYS A 364 1.26 -20.30 16.26
CA LYS A 364 0.89 -19.20 15.35
C LYS A 364 -0.51 -18.68 15.62
N CYS A 365 -1.40 -19.48 16.23
CA CYS A 365 -2.76 -19.07 16.53
C CYS A 365 -2.74 -17.95 17.58
N ARG A 366 -3.35 -16.81 17.28
CA ARG A 366 -3.54 -15.69 18.23
C ARG A 366 -4.94 -15.66 18.82
N GLY A 367 -5.86 -16.40 18.21
CA GLY A 367 -7.22 -16.58 18.67
C GLY A 367 -8.08 -17.26 17.61
N PHE A 368 -9.38 -17.33 17.87
CA PHE A 368 -10.33 -17.92 16.94
C PHE A 368 -11.71 -17.27 17.03
N LEU A 369 -12.46 -17.31 15.94
CA LEU A 369 -13.90 -17.03 15.95
C LEU A 369 -14.67 -18.34 16.08
N PHE A 370 -15.81 -18.27 16.74
CA PHE A 370 -16.74 -19.38 16.87
C PHE A 370 -18.17 -18.88 16.75
N TRP A 371 -18.95 -19.48 15.86
CA TRP A 371 -20.39 -19.25 15.76
C TRP A 371 -21.09 -20.39 16.48
N GLU A 372 -21.66 -20.08 17.65
CA GLU A 372 -22.11 -21.08 18.62
C GLU A 372 -23.27 -21.93 18.09
N ASN A 373 -24.23 -21.31 17.39
CA ASN A 373 -25.40 -22.00 16.86
C ASN A 373 -25.05 -22.91 15.67
N GLU A 374 -24.17 -22.46 14.80
CA GLU A 374 -23.74 -23.15 13.58
C GLU A 374 -22.62 -24.16 13.86
N SER A 375 -22.02 -24.12 15.06
CA SER A 375 -20.85 -24.93 15.44
C SER A 375 -19.70 -24.79 14.42
N ARG A 376 -19.44 -23.55 14.01
CA ARG A 376 -18.38 -23.19 13.03
C ARG A 376 -17.24 -22.45 13.68
N CYS A 377 -16.04 -22.65 13.13
CA CYS A 377 -14.80 -22.26 13.78
C CYS A 377 -13.75 -21.75 12.80
N TRP A 378 -13.10 -20.63 13.14
CA TRP A 378 -12.03 -20.03 12.37
C TRP A 378 -10.81 -19.78 13.25
N LEU A 379 -9.80 -20.64 13.13
CA LEU A 379 -8.51 -20.43 13.78
C LEU A 379 -7.71 -19.38 13.01
N THR A 380 -7.08 -18.44 13.71
CA THR A 380 -6.34 -17.38 13.02
C THR A 380 -5.08 -16.91 13.74
N PRO A 381 -4.00 -16.63 12.99
CA PRO A 381 -2.84 -15.89 13.50
C PRO A 381 -3.09 -14.39 13.66
N LEU A 382 -4.20 -13.87 13.14
CA LEU A 382 -4.60 -12.46 13.23
C LEU A 382 -6.11 -12.34 13.37
N LEU A 383 -6.58 -11.82 14.49
CA LEU A 383 -8.00 -11.51 14.69
C LEU A 383 -8.38 -10.22 13.95
N GLY A 384 -7.53 -9.19 14.01
CA GLY A 384 -7.84 -7.89 13.43
C GLY A 384 -8.99 -7.19 14.15
N THR A 385 -9.59 -6.22 13.48
CA THR A 385 -10.81 -5.55 13.94
C THR A 385 -11.95 -6.56 14.17
N LEU A 386 -12.56 -6.49 15.36
CA LEU A 386 -13.76 -7.23 15.73
C LEU A 386 -14.98 -6.32 15.63
N SER A 387 -15.79 -6.48 14.58
CA SER A 387 -16.98 -5.67 14.34
C SER A 387 -18.14 -6.15 15.21
N ARG A 388 -18.79 -5.24 15.95
CA ARG A 388 -20.00 -5.56 16.70
C ARG A 388 -21.12 -5.99 15.76
N VAL A 389 -21.81 -7.08 16.11
CA VAL A 389 -23.03 -7.57 15.45
C VAL A 389 -24.13 -7.84 16.47
N SER A 390 -25.38 -7.87 16.01
CA SER A 390 -26.55 -8.12 16.88
C SER A 390 -26.65 -9.56 17.36
N ASN A 391 -26.07 -10.52 16.62
CA ASN A 391 -26.11 -11.93 16.98
C ASN A 391 -25.07 -12.24 18.07
N SER A 392 -25.51 -12.38 19.31
CA SER A 392 -24.63 -12.69 20.46
C SER A 392 -23.97 -14.08 20.39
N SER A 393 -24.49 -15.00 19.57
CA SER A 393 -23.89 -16.33 19.36
C SER A 393 -22.62 -16.30 18.51
N HIS A 394 -22.34 -15.17 17.84
CA HIS A 394 -21.08 -14.95 17.13
C HIS A 394 -20.05 -14.38 18.10
N VAL A 395 -19.00 -15.15 18.37
CA VAL A 395 -18.07 -14.86 19.44
C VAL A 395 -16.62 -14.97 18.96
N ALA A 396 -15.74 -14.15 19.52
CA ALA A 396 -14.30 -14.23 19.29
C ALA A 396 -13.57 -14.57 20.59
N TYR A 397 -12.63 -15.50 20.52
CA TYR A 397 -11.77 -15.90 21.62
C TYR A 397 -10.34 -15.45 21.34
N SER A 398 -9.86 -14.50 22.14
CA SER A 398 -8.47 -14.03 22.06
C SER A 398 -7.61 -14.70 23.11
N ILE A 399 -6.37 -15.07 22.76
CA ILE A 399 -5.45 -15.67 23.72
C ILE A 399 -4.99 -14.62 24.75
N LEU A 400 -5.06 -15.01 26.02
CA LEU A 400 -4.48 -14.33 27.15
C LEU A 400 -3.33 -15.19 27.68
N ILE A 401 -2.09 -14.77 27.42
CA ILE A 401 -0.95 -15.45 28.04
C ILE A 401 -0.90 -14.99 29.50
N PRO A 402 -0.80 -15.88 30.52
CA PRO A 402 -0.49 -15.47 31.88
C PRO A 402 0.89 -14.79 31.95
N LYS A 403 1.09 -13.81 32.84
CA LYS A 403 2.46 -13.28 33.04
C LYS A 403 3.25 -14.48 33.57
N LEU A 404 4.40 -14.80 32.99
CA LEU A 404 5.37 -15.62 33.72
C LEU A 404 5.64 -14.88 35.03
N THR A 405 5.16 -15.41 36.14
CA THR A 405 5.74 -15.12 37.44
C THR A 405 7.16 -15.65 37.37
N LEU A 406 8.14 -14.77 37.17
CA LEU A 406 9.52 -15.07 37.49
C LEU A 406 9.55 -15.37 38.99
N ASN A 407 9.51 -16.65 39.35
CA ASN A 407 9.87 -17.10 40.68
C ASN A 407 11.39 -16.90 40.83
N VAL A 408 11.81 -15.68 41.16
CA VAL A 408 13.15 -15.46 41.68
C VAL A 408 13.18 -16.13 43.05
N THR A 409 13.64 -17.38 43.07
CA THR A 409 13.96 -18.12 44.29
C THR A 409 15.46 -18.23 44.37
N THR A 410 16.10 -17.16 44.81
CA THR A 410 17.39 -17.21 45.53
C THR A 410 17.47 -15.97 46.42
N PRO A 411 17.55 -16.12 47.75
CA PRO A 411 17.98 -15.06 48.63
C PRO A 411 19.48 -15.25 48.86
N ASP A 412 20.34 -14.77 47.96
CA ASP A 412 21.77 -14.61 48.23
C ASP A 412 22.44 -13.83 47.10
N LEU A 413 22.35 -12.49 47.17
CA LEU A 413 23.46 -11.58 46.90
C LEU A 413 23.02 -10.13 47.21
N CYS A 414 23.04 -9.78 48.50
CA CYS A 414 23.43 -8.42 48.86
C CYS A 414 24.95 -8.30 48.67
N LEU A 415 25.44 -7.07 48.40
CA LEU A 415 26.86 -6.66 48.21
C LEU A 415 27.30 -6.79 46.72
N LEU A 416 27.65 -5.76 45.94
CA LEU A 416 28.01 -4.35 46.15
C LEU A 416 27.66 -3.56 44.87
N ILE A 417 27.07 -2.37 44.98
CA ILE A 417 27.14 -1.34 43.92
C ILE A 417 27.77 -0.09 44.54
N PRO A 418 28.89 0.44 44.00
CA PRO A 418 29.45 1.71 44.45
C PRO A 418 28.56 2.89 44.06
N ASN A 419 28.48 3.86 44.95
CA ASN A 419 27.93 5.19 44.70
C ASN A 419 28.73 5.95 43.61
N GLU A 420 28.05 6.93 43.01
CA GLU A 420 28.50 7.93 42.02
C GLU A 420 28.24 7.51 40.55
N ALA A 421 27.45 8.22 39.72
CA ALA A 421 27.32 9.67 39.62
C ALA A 421 25.87 10.12 39.32
N GLN A 422 25.45 11.17 40.04
CA GLN A 422 24.38 12.06 39.64
C GLN A 422 24.88 12.96 38.50
N SER A 423 24.13 13.03 37.40
CA SER A 423 24.24 14.13 36.43
C SER A 423 22.86 14.42 35.84
N ALA A 424 22.20 15.38 36.50
CA ALA A 424 21.19 16.34 36.05
C ALA A 424 20.51 16.13 34.67
N MET A 425 19.19 15.89 34.71
CA MET A 425 18.23 16.38 33.71
C MET A 425 17.55 17.63 34.28
N PRO A 426 17.51 18.78 33.57
CA PRO A 426 16.73 19.92 34.02
C PRO A 426 15.25 19.71 33.69
N MET A 427 14.46 19.57 34.75
CA MET A 427 13.01 19.69 34.76
C MET A 427 12.66 21.18 34.79
N PHE A 428 12.05 21.73 33.73
CA PHE A 428 11.33 23.00 33.81
C PHE A 428 9.83 22.73 33.77
N LYS A 429 9.21 22.77 34.96
CA LYS A 429 7.80 23.10 35.15
C LYS A 429 7.71 24.61 35.30
N THR A 430 6.87 25.28 34.51
CA THR A 430 5.94 26.31 35.01
C THR A 430 4.83 26.58 33.99
N PRO A 431 3.61 26.94 34.44
CA PRO A 431 2.41 27.12 33.63
C PRO A 431 2.22 28.59 33.22
N PHE A 432 1.65 28.88 32.05
CA PHE A 432 1.02 30.18 31.82
C PHE A 432 -0.22 30.08 30.93
N SER A 433 -1.20 30.88 31.34
CA SER A 433 -2.57 31.00 30.89
C SER A 433 -2.72 31.54 29.46
N GLY A 434 -3.93 31.39 28.94
CA GLY A 434 -4.30 31.74 27.57
C GLY A 434 -4.13 33.21 27.20
N TYR A 435 -3.83 33.40 25.92
CA TYR A 435 -4.01 34.67 25.23
C TYR A 435 -5.05 34.47 24.13
N SER A 436 -6.20 35.13 24.32
CA SER A 436 -7.18 35.38 23.27
C SER A 436 -6.68 36.54 22.41
N VAL A 437 -6.48 36.33 21.12
CA VAL A 437 -6.25 37.41 20.15
C VAL A 437 -7.61 37.80 19.55
N ARG A 438 -8.09 39.01 19.87
CA ARG A 438 -9.23 39.63 19.21
C ARG A 438 -8.72 40.41 18.00
N PHE A 439 -9.37 40.22 16.85
CA PHE A 439 -9.22 41.05 15.67
C PHE A 439 -10.08 42.31 15.80
N SER A 440 -9.47 43.47 15.58
CA SER A 440 -10.18 44.74 15.40
C SER A 440 -10.27 45.04 13.90
N PRO A 441 -11.44 45.47 13.38
CA PRO A 441 -11.57 45.90 11.99
C PRO A 441 -10.93 47.28 11.80
N LEU A 442 -10.12 47.43 10.75
CA LEU A 442 -9.72 48.73 10.22
C LEU A 442 -10.90 49.31 9.44
N HIS A 443 -11.37 50.47 9.87
CA HIS A 443 -12.26 51.33 9.10
C HIS A 443 -11.48 52.07 8.01
N GLU A 444 -12.24 52.41 6.97
CA GLU A 444 -11.95 53.25 5.83
C GLU A 444 -11.27 54.58 6.18
N ASP A 445 -10.32 55.00 5.34
CA ASP A 445 -10.35 56.26 4.59
C ASP A 445 -9.46 56.14 3.34
#